data_AF-A0A1V2P554-F1
#
_entry.id   AF-A0A1V2P554-F1
#
_cell.length_a   1.000
_cell.length_b   1.000
_cell.length_c   1.000
_cell.angle_alpha   90.00
_cell.angle_beta   90.00
_cell.angle_gamma   90.00
#
_symmetry.space_group_name_H-M   'P 1'
#
loop_
_entity.id
_entity.type
_entity.pdbx_description
1 polymer ?
#
loop_
_entity_poly.entity_id
_entity_poly.type
_entity_poly.pdbx_seq_one_letter_code
_entity_poly.pdbx_strand_id
1 'polypeptide(L)'
;MALDPESVDWHSIPGVPQFYRPEVIAPGLRRLAGATGMVAAAGAASSLDGGGLVHGHSAGTMPAAATAAPILLAIVEHGHPTAKEGACRLLEESMQFDPYGGYTRVSVSFGAAVPICCAVAHHVHAHRDVLLSLGQGGRSLIAEADTHWLFEVGELIDDGVDTIAFGTMRGRFPRGPNDAECHSTGGHSQLGAVCLEYPVVPGTSEACLRLSDVEPRSLPARAVLLSGECGRRVH
;
A
#
# COMPACT_ATOMS: atom_id res chain seq x y z
N MET A 1 -18.13 -1.55 -3.67
CA MET A 1 -18.53 -2.93 -3.29
C MET A 1 -17.26 -3.66 -2.91
N ALA A 2 -17.13 -4.12 -1.67
CA ALA A 2 -15.95 -4.87 -1.23
C ALA A 2 -15.84 -6.19 -2.00
N LEU A 3 -14.62 -6.65 -2.28
CA LEU A 3 -14.39 -7.98 -2.85
C LEU A 3 -14.90 -9.05 -1.87
N ASP A 4 -15.58 -10.07 -2.39
CA ASP A 4 -15.92 -11.27 -1.61
C ASP A 4 -14.63 -12.07 -1.38
N PRO A 5 -14.25 -12.39 -0.13
CA PRO A 5 -13.07 -13.21 0.15
C PRO A 5 -13.05 -14.55 -0.59
N GLU A 6 -14.20 -15.16 -0.89
CA GLU A 6 -14.28 -16.43 -1.61
C GLU A 6 -14.02 -16.31 -3.12
N SER A 7 -14.11 -15.10 -3.66
CA SER A 7 -13.91 -14.84 -5.09
C SER A 7 -12.43 -14.79 -5.50
N VAL A 8 -11.52 -14.76 -4.51
CA VAL A 8 -10.07 -14.67 -4.72
C VAL A 8 -9.46 -16.06 -4.59
N ASP A 9 -8.70 -16.47 -5.60
CA ASP A 9 -7.86 -17.66 -5.50
C ASP A 9 -6.59 -17.35 -4.67
N TRP A 10 -6.71 -17.44 -3.35
CA TRP A 10 -5.61 -17.19 -2.42
C TRP A 10 -4.41 -18.13 -2.64
N HIS A 11 -4.62 -19.34 -3.17
CA HIS A 11 -3.52 -20.29 -3.39
C HIS A 11 -2.67 -19.90 -4.61
N SER A 12 -3.22 -19.11 -5.53
CA SER A 12 -2.47 -18.56 -6.68
C SER A 12 -1.55 -17.40 -6.30
N ILE A 13 -1.76 -16.77 -5.15
CA ILE A 13 -0.93 -15.68 -4.67
C ILE A 13 0.37 -16.28 -4.12
N PRO A 14 1.55 -15.81 -4.59
CA PRO A 14 2.82 -16.33 -4.09
C PRO A 14 2.99 -15.98 -2.62
N GLY A 15 3.63 -16.86 -1.86
CA GLY A 15 3.99 -16.60 -0.47
C GLY A 15 5.07 -17.56 0.01
N VAL A 16 5.66 -17.26 1.17
CA VAL A 16 6.76 -18.04 1.72
C VAL A 16 6.26 -19.42 2.15
N PRO A 17 6.75 -20.53 1.58
CA PRO A 17 6.16 -21.86 1.79
C PRO A 17 6.06 -22.31 3.26
N GLN A 18 6.91 -21.79 4.14
CA GLN A 18 6.95 -22.17 5.56
C GLN A 18 5.98 -21.35 6.43
N PHE A 19 5.53 -20.19 5.95
CA PHE A 19 4.76 -19.23 6.74
C PHE A 19 3.42 -18.87 6.10
N TYR A 20 3.33 -18.92 4.77
CA TYR A 20 2.15 -18.52 4.04
C TYR A 20 1.06 -19.58 4.13
N ARG A 21 -0.11 -19.17 4.62
CA ARG A 21 -1.26 -20.04 4.90
C ARG A 21 -2.49 -19.56 4.13
N PRO A 22 -2.55 -19.76 2.81
CA PRO A 22 -3.66 -19.29 1.99
C PRO A 22 -5.02 -19.84 2.44
N GLU A 23 -5.05 -21.04 3.01
CA GLU A 23 -6.26 -21.71 3.47
C GLU A 23 -6.98 -20.99 4.62
N VAL A 24 -6.27 -20.12 5.37
CA VAL A 24 -6.87 -19.39 6.49
C VAL A 24 -7.38 -18.01 6.12
N ILE A 25 -7.08 -17.50 4.92
CA ILE A 25 -7.34 -16.10 4.55
C ILE A 25 -8.83 -15.85 4.36
N ALA A 26 -9.49 -16.53 3.42
CA ALA A 26 -10.93 -16.33 3.21
C ALA A 26 -11.75 -16.63 4.49
N PRO A 27 -11.52 -17.74 5.21
CA PRO A 27 -12.21 -17.99 6.47
C PRO A 27 -11.90 -16.97 7.56
N GLY A 28 -10.67 -16.45 7.63
CA GLY A 28 -10.27 -15.40 8.55
C GLY A 28 -10.99 -14.08 8.28
N LEU A 29 -10.94 -13.61 7.03
CA LEU A 29 -11.60 -12.37 6.60
C LEU A 29 -13.12 -12.43 6.81
N ARG A 30 -13.75 -13.55 6.45
CA ARG A 30 -15.19 -13.77 6.66
C ARG A 30 -15.58 -13.75 8.13
N ARG A 31 -14.81 -14.43 8.98
CA ARG A 31 -15.03 -14.43 10.43
C ARG A 31 -14.81 -13.06 11.05
N LEU A 32 -13.80 -12.32 10.59
CA LEU A 32 -13.53 -10.97 11.05
C LEU A 32 -14.67 -10.02 10.67
N ALA A 33 -15.13 -10.07 9.41
CA ALA A 33 -16.26 -9.27 8.93
C ALA A 33 -17.58 -9.58 9.67
N GLY A 34 -17.82 -10.85 9.99
CA GLY A 34 -19.02 -11.31 10.71
C GLY A 34 -18.89 -11.32 12.24
N ALA A 35 -17.79 -10.83 12.81
CA ALA A 35 -17.57 -10.90 14.25
C ALA A 35 -18.54 -9.99 15.01
N THR A 36 -19.26 -10.55 15.98
CA THR A 36 -20.22 -9.83 16.83
C THR A 36 -19.69 -9.54 18.23
N GLY A 37 -18.43 -9.87 18.51
CA GLY A 37 -17.82 -9.69 19.82
C GLY A 37 -16.31 -9.87 19.82
N MET A 38 -15.69 -9.51 20.94
CA MET A 38 -14.24 -9.39 21.08
C MET A 38 -13.49 -10.70 20.79
N VAL A 39 -13.94 -11.82 21.36
CA VAL A 39 -13.26 -13.12 21.20
C VAL A 39 -13.26 -13.60 19.75
N ALA A 40 -14.39 -13.43 19.05
CA ALA A 40 -14.51 -13.82 17.64
C ALA A 40 -13.62 -12.96 16.74
N ALA A 41 -13.61 -11.63 16.98
CA ALA A 41 -12.76 -10.71 16.24
C ALA A 41 -11.27 -11.00 16.46
N ALA A 42 -10.86 -11.17 17.72
CA ALA A 42 -9.46 -11.47 18.08
C ALA A 42 -9.00 -12.78 17.46
N GLY A 43 -9.80 -13.86 17.56
CA GLY A 43 -9.45 -15.15 16.96
C GLY A 43 -9.33 -15.09 15.43
N ALA A 44 -10.18 -14.31 14.77
CA ALA A 44 -10.10 -14.11 13.32
C ALA A 44 -8.87 -13.29 12.92
N ALA A 45 -8.58 -12.19 13.63
CA ALA A 45 -7.41 -11.36 13.39
C ALA A 45 -6.11 -12.12 13.64
N SER A 46 -5.98 -12.85 14.76
CA SER A 46 -4.82 -13.70 15.04
C SER A 46 -4.60 -14.80 14.00
N SER A 47 -5.68 -15.34 13.42
CA SER A 47 -5.56 -16.31 12.33
C SER A 47 -4.96 -15.69 11.07
N LEU A 48 -5.26 -14.42 10.78
CA LEU A 48 -4.70 -13.70 9.63
C LEU A 48 -3.26 -13.23 9.90
N ASP A 49 -2.96 -12.87 11.16
CA ASP A 49 -1.62 -12.50 11.64
C ASP A 49 -0.63 -13.68 11.73
N GLY A 50 -1.15 -14.90 11.86
CA GLY A 50 -0.35 -16.13 11.96
C GLY A 50 0.05 -16.74 10.61
N GLY A 51 0.23 -15.93 9.57
CA GLY A 51 0.67 -16.39 8.24
C GLY A 51 -0.31 -16.19 7.08
N GLY A 52 -1.48 -15.60 7.33
CA GLY A 52 -2.46 -15.30 6.27
C GLY A 52 -2.07 -14.07 5.46
N LEU A 53 -1.93 -12.93 6.15
CA LEU A 53 -1.59 -11.64 5.54
C LEU A 53 -0.24 -11.13 6.02
N VAL A 54 0.05 -11.36 7.30
CA VAL A 54 1.33 -11.10 7.93
C VAL A 54 1.75 -12.34 8.74
N HIS A 55 2.98 -12.34 9.23
CA HIS A 55 3.48 -13.26 10.23
C HIS A 55 4.03 -12.43 11.40
N GLY A 56 3.14 -12.05 12.33
CA GLY A 56 3.45 -11.07 13.38
C GLY A 56 4.63 -11.44 14.27
N HIS A 57 4.86 -12.74 14.50
CA HIS A 57 6.00 -13.19 15.30
C HIS A 57 7.36 -12.86 14.67
N SER A 58 7.44 -12.90 13.34
CA SER A 58 8.66 -12.56 12.60
C SER A 58 8.63 -11.13 12.05
N ALA A 59 7.55 -10.37 12.28
CA ALA A 59 7.35 -9.07 11.63
C ALA A 59 7.52 -9.13 10.10
N GLY A 60 6.91 -10.15 9.47
CA GLY A 60 6.96 -10.36 8.02
C GLY A 60 5.61 -10.12 7.34
N THR A 61 5.58 -9.42 6.20
CA THR A 61 4.35 -9.21 5.40
C THR A 61 4.27 -10.14 4.19
N MET A 62 3.06 -10.57 3.81
CA MET A 62 2.81 -11.47 2.67
C MET A 62 2.19 -10.72 1.49
N PRO A 63 2.43 -11.15 0.23
CA PRO A 63 1.78 -10.56 -0.96
C PRO A 63 0.24 -10.48 -0.86
N ALA A 64 -0.39 -11.45 -0.19
CA ALA A 64 -1.84 -11.49 -0.01
C ALA A 64 -2.40 -10.29 0.76
N ALA A 65 -1.60 -9.58 1.55
CA ALA A 65 -2.01 -8.36 2.25
C ALA A 65 -2.51 -7.28 1.27
N ALA A 66 -1.87 -7.12 0.12
CA ALA A 66 -2.28 -6.16 -0.89
C ALA A 66 -3.68 -6.48 -1.45
N THR A 67 -3.94 -7.76 -1.75
CA THR A 67 -5.25 -8.21 -2.25
C THR A 67 -6.34 -8.13 -1.18
N ALA A 68 -5.99 -8.36 0.10
CA ALA A 68 -6.93 -8.30 1.22
C ALA A 68 -7.25 -6.87 1.68
N ALA A 69 -6.39 -5.89 1.40
CA ALA A 69 -6.54 -4.51 1.85
C ALA A 69 -7.94 -3.90 1.60
N PRO A 70 -8.56 -3.98 0.40
CA PRO A 70 -9.91 -3.46 0.19
C PRO A 70 -10.99 -4.17 1.02
N ILE A 71 -10.81 -5.45 1.35
CA ILE A 71 -11.73 -6.21 2.20
C ILE A 71 -11.59 -5.74 3.65
N LEU A 72 -10.35 -5.59 4.13
CA LEU A 72 -10.06 -5.07 5.45
C LEU A 72 -10.61 -3.66 5.65
N LEU A 73 -10.49 -2.78 4.65
CA LEU A 73 -11.06 -1.42 4.71
C LEU A 73 -12.59 -1.43 4.81
N ALA A 74 -13.28 -2.35 4.13
CA ALA A 74 -14.71 -2.52 4.29
C ALA A 74 -15.09 -2.98 5.71
N ILE A 75 -14.27 -3.82 6.35
CA ILE A 75 -14.43 -4.21 7.76
C ILE A 75 -14.19 -3.01 8.67
N VAL A 76 -13.18 -2.18 8.40
CA VAL A 76 -12.92 -0.94 9.15
C VAL A 76 -14.12 0.01 9.07
N GLU A 77 -14.76 0.10 7.91
CA GLU A 77 -15.93 0.96 7.70
C GLU A 77 -17.20 0.43 8.39
N HIS A 78 -17.50 -0.86 8.25
CA HIS A 78 -18.82 -1.42 8.61
C HIS A 78 -18.82 -2.47 9.73
N GLY A 79 -17.66 -2.95 10.15
CA GLY A 79 -17.54 -4.05 11.11
C GLY A 79 -17.89 -3.65 12.55
N HIS A 80 -17.99 -4.66 13.42
CA HIS A 80 -18.07 -4.45 14.88
C HIS A 80 -16.81 -3.73 15.40
N PRO A 81 -16.87 -2.89 16.44
CA PRO A 81 -15.72 -2.11 16.92
C PRO A 81 -14.39 -2.90 17.06
N THR A 82 -14.41 -4.08 17.68
CA THR A 82 -13.20 -4.91 17.79
C THR A 82 -12.72 -5.48 16.45
N ALA A 83 -13.62 -5.74 15.49
CA ALA A 83 -13.24 -6.17 14.15
C ALA A 83 -12.57 -5.03 13.38
N LYS A 84 -13.05 -3.80 13.56
CA LYS A 84 -12.42 -2.58 13.00
C LYS A 84 -10.99 -2.42 13.52
N GLU A 85 -10.79 -2.56 14.83
CA GLU A 85 -9.46 -2.51 15.45
C GLU A 85 -8.51 -3.58 14.88
N GLY A 86 -8.98 -4.83 14.80
CA GLY A 86 -8.19 -5.91 14.21
C GLY A 86 -7.85 -5.68 12.73
N ALA A 87 -8.80 -5.17 11.95
CA ALA A 87 -8.58 -4.85 10.55
C ALA A 87 -7.61 -3.67 10.35
N CYS A 88 -7.72 -2.61 11.17
CA CYS A 88 -6.78 -1.49 11.17
C CYS A 88 -5.36 -1.98 11.49
N ARG A 89 -5.21 -2.81 12.53
CA ARG A 89 -3.92 -3.38 12.91
C ARG A 89 -3.30 -4.20 11.78
N LEU A 90 -4.07 -5.08 11.13
CA LEU A 90 -3.55 -5.89 10.02
C LEU A 90 -3.10 -5.02 8.84
N LEU A 91 -3.81 -3.93 8.53
CA LEU A 91 -3.41 -2.97 7.49
C LEU A 91 -2.11 -2.23 7.86
N GLU A 92 -2.01 -1.78 9.12
CA GLU A 92 -0.83 -1.12 9.66
C GLU A 92 0.40 -2.04 9.63
N GLU A 93 0.27 -3.25 10.17
CA GLU A 93 1.34 -4.27 10.16
C GLU A 93 1.76 -4.64 8.73
N SER A 94 0.83 -4.69 7.78
CA SER A 94 1.13 -4.97 6.37
C SER A 94 1.99 -3.89 5.71
N MET A 95 1.93 -2.66 6.21
CA MET A 95 2.76 -1.52 5.77
C MET A 95 4.07 -1.44 6.57
N GLN A 96 4.04 -1.74 7.86
CA GLN A 96 5.19 -1.64 8.77
C GLN A 96 6.15 -2.82 8.69
N PHE A 97 5.68 -4.02 8.39
CA PHE A 97 6.52 -5.22 8.36
C PHE A 97 7.27 -5.37 7.04
N ASP A 98 8.49 -5.86 7.11
CA ASP A 98 9.30 -6.09 5.93
C ASP A 98 8.82 -7.36 5.20
N PRO A 99 8.74 -7.35 3.86
CA PRO A 99 8.36 -8.53 3.11
C PRO A 99 9.53 -9.51 3.00
N TYR A 100 9.25 -10.80 2.88
CA TYR A 100 10.30 -11.79 2.67
C TYR A 100 10.93 -11.70 1.28
N GLY A 101 12.24 -11.98 1.20
CA GLY A 101 12.99 -12.00 -0.06
C GLY A 101 12.33 -12.86 -1.13
N GLY A 102 12.20 -12.31 -2.35
CA GLY A 102 11.50 -12.97 -3.47
C GLY A 102 9.98 -12.80 -3.47
N TYR A 103 9.38 -12.26 -2.40
CA TYR A 103 7.94 -12.06 -2.24
C TYR A 103 7.62 -10.60 -1.90
N THR A 104 8.42 -9.64 -2.37
CA THR A 104 8.34 -8.24 -1.93
C THR A 104 7.36 -7.38 -2.73
N ARG A 105 6.86 -7.91 -3.84
CA ARG A 105 6.17 -7.13 -4.88
C ARG A 105 4.92 -7.85 -5.38
N VAL A 106 3.94 -7.05 -5.79
CA VAL A 106 2.64 -7.49 -6.33
C VAL A 106 2.31 -6.75 -7.61
N SER A 107 1.48 -7.36 -8.46
CA SER A 107 0.89 -6.65 -9.60
C SER A 107 -0.45 -6.06 -9.19
N VAL A 108 -0.63 -4.77 -9.44
CA VAL A 108 -1.84 -4.00 -9.14
C VAL A 108 -2.25 -3.20 -10.38
N SER A 109 -3.46 -2.62 -10.36
CA SER A 109 -4.01 -1.92 -11.53
C SER A 109 -3.14 -0.77 -12.05
N PHE A 110 -2.33 -0.16 -11.18
CA PHE A 110 -1.49 0.99 -11.51
C PHE A 110 0.00 0.65 -11.70
N GLY A 111 0.40 -0.63 -11.60
CA GLY A 111 1.80 -0.99 -11.73
C GLY A 111 2.08 -2.49 -11.68
N ALA A 112 3.03 -2.94 -12.52
CA ALA A 112 3.62 -4.25 -12.43
C ALA A 112 4.77 -4.24 -11.40
N ALA A 113 4.69 -5.11 -10.38
CA ALA A 113 5.71 -5.28 -9.33
C ALA A 113 5.85 -4.11 -8.33
N VAL A 114 4.71 -3.60 -7.88
CA VAL A 114 4.60 -2.59 -6.81
C VAL A 114 4.97 -3.21 -5.45
N PRO A 115 5.76 -2.51 -4.60
CA PRO A 115 6.02 -2.96 -3.22
C PRO A 115 4.73 -3.20 -2.43
N ILE A 116 4.67 -4.28 -1.64
CA ILE A 116 3.44 -4.66 -0.91
C ILE A 116 2.90 -3.51 -0.05
N CYS A 117 3.77 -2.86 0.73
CA CYS A 117 3.38 -1.75 1.59
C CYS A 117 2.77 -0.58 0.80
N CYS A 118 3.32 -0.24 -0.38
CA CYS A 118 2.77 0.81 -1.25
C CYS A 118 1.42 0.41 -1.86
N ALA A 119 1.21 -0.87 -2.20
CA ALA A 119 -0.07 -1.36 -2.69
C ALA A 119 -1.16 -1.25 -1.61
N VAL A 120 -0.83 -1.59 -0.35
CA VAL A 120 -1.74 -1.42 0.80
C VAL A 120 -2.00 0.06 1.07
N ALA A 121 -0.96 0.89 1.13
CA ALA A 121 -1.07 2.33 1.37
C ALA A 121 -1.93 3.04 0.31
N HIS A 122 -1.84 2.62 -0.96
CA HIS A 122 -2.71 3.14 -2.02
C HIS A 122 -4.20 2.98 -1.68
N HIS A 123 -4.61 1.82 -1.17
CA HIS A 123 -5.98 1.57 -0.74
C HIS A 123 -6.36 2.43 0.47
N VAL A 124 -5.45 2.58 1.45
CA VAL A 124 -5.67 3.43 2.63
C VAL A 124 -5.87 4.90 2.20
N HIS A 125 -5.05 5.42 1.29
CA HIS A 125 -5.20 6.76 0.76
C HIS A 125 -6.52 6.98 0.03
N ALA A 126 -6.99 5.99 -0.74
CA ALA A 126 -8.27 6.05 -1.42
C ALA A 126 -9.47 6.12 -0.46
N HIS A 127 -9.30 5.71 0.81
CA HIS A 127 -10.34 5.73 1.84
C HIS A 127 -10.07 6.75 2.95
N ARG A 128 -9.22 7.77 2.70
CA ARG A 128 -8.79 8.76 3.71
C ARG A 128 -9.97 9.40 4.44
N ASP A 129 -10.99 9.84 3.72
CA ASP A 129 -12.14 10.55 4.33
C ASP A 129 -12.94 9.65 5.28
N VAL A 130 -13.16 8.40 4.87
CA VAL A 130 -13.80 7.38 5.72
C VAL A 130 -12.97 7.17 6.97
N LEU A 131 -11.65 6.96 6.82
CA LEU A 131 -10.75 6.70 7.95
C LEU A 131 -10.67 7.89 8.92
N LEU A 132 -10.67 9.13 8.43
CA LEU A 132 -10.70 10.32 9.28
C LEU A 132 -11.94 10.38 10.19
N SER A 133 -13.08 9.86 9.70
CA SER A 133 -14.33 9.79 10.48
C SER A 133 -14.28 8.77 11.63
N LEU A 134 -13.34 7.81 11.60
CA LEU A 134 -13.24 6.69 12.56
C LEU A 134 -12.37 7.01 13.79
N GLY A 135 -11.97 8.27 13.98
CA GLY A 135 -11.25 8.70 15.17
C GLY A 135 -9.76 8.31 15.15
N GLN A 136 -9.20 7.95 16.31
CA GLN A 136 -7.76 7.80 16.48
C GLN A 136 -7.18 6.65 15.65
N GLY A 137 -7.84 5.48 15.59
CA GLY A 137 -7.36 4.33 14.84
C GLY A 137 -7.23 4.63 13.34
N GLY A 138 -8.21 5.30 12.75
CA GLY A 138 -8.15 5.73 11.35
C GLY A 138 -7.06 6.78 11.10
N ARG A 139 -6.83 7.72 12.03
CA ARG A 139 -5.73 8.69 11.93
C ARG A 139 -4.36 8.03 12.00
N SER A 140 -4.16 7.04 12.87
CA SER A 140 -2.91 6.28 12.95
C SER A 140 -2.65 5.54 11.63
N LEU A 141 -3.67 4.88 11.07
CA LEU A 141 -3.54 4.18 9.80
C LEU A 141 -3.20 5.11 8.63
N ILE A 142 -3.80 6.31 8.59
CA ILE A 142 -3.45 7.34 7.61
C ILE A 142 -2.00 7.81 7.81
N ALA A 143 -1.57 8.01 9.06
CA ALA A 143 -0.21 8.45 9.35
C ALA A 143 0.84 7.43 8.88
N GLU A 144 0.56 6.14 9.03
CA GLU A 144 1.38 5.06 8.49
C GLU A 144 1.42 5.10 6.96
N ALA A 145 0.25 5.14 6.32
CA ALA A 145 0.17 5.22 4.86
C ALA A 145 0.85 6.48 4.31
N ASP A 146 0.83 7.61 5.03
CA ASP A 146 1.48 8.84 4.62
C ASP A 146 3.02 8.70 4.50
N THR A 147 3.64 7.67 5.10
CA THR A 147 5.07 7.36 4.88
C THR A 147 5.35 6.69 3.52
N HIS A 148 4.31 6.15 2.88
CA HIS A 148 4.35 5.46 1.59
C HIS A 148 3.83 6.38 0.48
N TRP A 149 4.62 7.40 0.16
CA TRP A 149 4.21 8.36 -0.86
C TRP A 149 4.09 7.73 -2.25
N LEU A 150 3.15 8.25 -3.03
CA LEU A 150 2.85 7.85 -4.39
C LEU A 150 2.56 9.10 -5.22
N PHE A 151 3.17 9.20 -6.39
CA PHE A 151 2.92 10.30 -7.32
C PHE A 151 2.46 9.76 -8.68
N GLU A 152 1.23 10.06 -9.09
CA GLU A 152 0.74 9.75 -10.44
C GLU A 152 1.10 10.91 -11.37
N VAL A 153 1.95 10.62 -12.36
CA VAL A 153 2.40 11.58 -13.37
C VAL A 153 1.24 11.95 -14.30
N GLY A 154 0.93 13.25 -14.37
CA GLY A 154 -0.04 13.81 -15.31
C GLY A 154 0.62 14.41 -16.54
N GLU A 155 1.52 15.39 -16.33
CA GLU A 155 2.22 16.12 -17.37
C GLU A 155 3.72 16.16 -17.09
N LEU A 156 4.53 16.17 -18.16
CA LEU A 156 5.98 16.22 -18.10
C LEU A 156 6.49 17.38 -18.96
N ILE A 157 7.41 18.16 -18.40
CA ILE A 157 8.06 19.29 -19.08
C ILE A 157 9.57 19.07 -19.02
N ASP A 158 10.23 19.25 -20.16
CA ASP A 158 11.68 19.36 -20.26
C ASP A 158 12.07 20.80 -19.90
N ASP A 159 12.85 21.00 -18.83
CA ASP A 159 13.37 22.32 -18.48
C ASP A 159 14.78 22.61 -19.05
N GLY A 160 15.31 21.68 -19.86
CA GLY A 160 16.63 21.74 -20.48
C GLY A 160 17.75 21.14 -19.62
N VAL A 161 17.48 20.77 -18.38
CA VAL A 161 18.43 20.08 -17.47
C VAL A 161 17.79 18.83 -16.90
N ASP A 162 16.60 18.96 -16.31
CA ASP A 162 15.83 17.89 -15.68
C ASP A 162 14.44 17.78 -16.30
N THR A 163 13.72 16.74 -15.89
CA THR A 163 12.27 16.65 -16.15
C THR A 163 11.49 17.21 -14.97
N ILE A 164 10.56 18.10 -15.25
CA ILE A 164 9.53 18.54 -14.31
C ILE A 164 8.26 17.74 -14.54
N ALA A 165 7.76 17.11 -13.49
CA ALA A 165 6.55 16.32 -13.51
C ALA A 165 5.44 16.98 -12.68
N PHE A 166 4.31 17.25 -13.32
CA PHE A 166 3.08 17.67 -12.66
C PHE A 166 2.15 16.48 -12.52
N GLY A 167 1.49 16.37 -11.38
CA GLY A 167 0.68 15.20 -11.10
C GLY A 167 0.00 15.24 -9.75
N THR A 168 -0.46 14.07 -9.32
CA THR A 168 -1.17 13.94 -8.04
C THR A 168 -0.33 13.16 -7.04
N MET A 169 -0.09 13.74 -5.88
CA MET A 169 0.59 13.15 -4.74
C MET A 169 -0.41 12.57 -3.75
N ARG A 170 -0.13 11.35 -3.29
CA ARG A 170 -0.75 10.71 -2.14
C ARG A 170 0.34 10.39 -1.12
N GLY A 171 0.00 10.54 0.15
CA GLY A 171 0.96 10.46 1.24
C GLY A 171 1.85 11.71 1.33
N ARG A 172 2.89 11.63 2.17
CA ARG A 172 3.78 12.74 2.46
C ARG A 172 5.13 12.50 1.79
N PHE A 173 5.42 13.33 0.80
CA PHE A 173 6.75 13.32 0.20
C PHE A 173 7.82 13.77 1.24
N PRO A 174 8.92 13.00 1.40
CA PRO A 174 9.99 13.34 2.33
C PRO A 174 10.72 14.63 1.95
N ARG A 175 11.47 15.21 2.90
CA ARG A 175 12.28 16.41 2.61
C ARG A 175 13.52 16.03 1.82
N GLY A 176 13.88 16.88 0.87
CA GLY A 176 15.10 16.73 0.06
C GLY A 176 14.95 15.73 -1.10
N PRO A 177 16.05 15.46 -1.80
CA PRO A 177 16.08 14.47 -2.88
C PRO A 177 15.95 13.05 -2.33
N ASN A 178 15.15 12.21 -3.00
CA ASN A 178 14.89 10.83 -2.60
C ASN A 178 14.88 9.94 -3.85
N ASP A 179 15.30 8.68 -3.71
CA ASP A 179 15.19 7.71 -4.80
C ASP A 179 13.72 7.35 -5.05
N ALA A 180 13.39 7.09 -6.31
CA ALA A 180 12.07 6.63 -6.70
C ALA A 180 12.13 5.41 -7.61
N GLU A 181 11.02 4.69 -7.66
CA GLU A 181 10.75 3.72 -8.71
C GLU A 181 9.63 4.25 -9.60
N CYS A 182 9.79 4.14 -10.91
CA CYS A 182 8.74 4.37 -11.88
C CYS A 182 7.99 3.06 -12.13
N HIS A 183 6.67 3.08 -12.01
CA HIS A 183 5.80 1.93 -12.22
C HIS A 183 4.77 2.22 -13.31
N SER A 184 4.51 1.22 -14.15
CA SER A 184 3.46 1.22 -15.15
C SER A 184 2.92 -0.21 -15.32
N THR A 185 1.85 -0.37 -16.10
CA THR A 185 1.35 -1.71 -16.46
C THR A 185 2.34 -2.50 -17.32
N GLY A 186 3.27 -1.83 -18.00
CA GLY A 186 4.30 -2.45 -18.84
C GLY A 186 5.57 -2.88 -18.09
N GLY A 187 5.73 -2.48 -16.82
CA GLY A 187 6.92 -2.78 -16.03
C GLY A 187 7.26 -1.67 -15.03
N HIS A 188 8.40 -1.82 -14.39
CA HIS A 188 8.96 -0.83 -13.48
C HIS A 188 10.45 -0.59 -13.76
N SER A 189 10.94 0.58 -13.36
CA SER A 189 12.35 0.95 -13.44
C SER A 189 12.75 1.77 -12.22
N GLN A 190 14.02 1.70 -11.83
CA GLN A 190 14.58 2.62 -10.85
C GLN A 190 14.71 4.00 -11.51
N LEU A 191 14.41 5.04 -10.74
CA LEU A 191 14.74 6.43 -11.05
C LEU A 191 15.80 6.92 -10.06
N GLY A 192 16.53 7.94 -10.48
CA GLY A 192 17.45 8.66 -9.60
C GLY A 192 16.70 9.55 -8.60
N ALA A 193 17.38 10.63 -8.21
CA ALA A 193 16.88 11.58 -7.25
C ALA A 193 15.64 12.34 -7.75
N VAL A 194 14.55 12.25 -6.99
CA VAL A 194 13.35 13.05 -7.15
C VAL A 194 13.18 14.00 -5.97
N CYS A 195 12.71 15.22 -6.21
CA CYS A 195 12.40 16.17 -5.15
C CYS A 195 11.16 17.00 -5.48
N LEU A 196 10.55 17.59 -4.45
CA LEU A 196 9.50 18.60 -4.65
C LEU A 196 10.12 19.86 -5.25
N GLU A 197 9.66 20.26 -6.44
CA GLU A 197 10.04 21.53 -7.06
C GLU A 197 9.36 22.70 -6.33
N TYR A 198 8.09 22.51 -5.97
CA TYR A 198 7.31 23.47 -5.20
C TYR A 198 6.72 22.81 -3.96
N PRO A 199 6.54 23.56 -2.86
CA PRO A 199 5.78 23.08 -1.71
C PRO A 199 4.37 22.62 -2.12
N VAL A 200 3.92 21.50 -1.58
CA VAL A 200 2.55 21.01 -1.80
C VAL A 200 1.55 22.03 -1.26
N VAL A 201 0.55 22.39 -2.07
CA VAL A 201 -0.49 23.34 -1.68
C VAL A 201 -1.42 22.67 -0.65
N PRO A 202 -1.65 23.27 0.53
CA PRO A 202 -2.54 22.69 1.53
C PRO A 202 -3.96 22.46 0.97
N GLY A 203 -4.47 21.25 1.16
CA GLY A 203 -5.83 20.89 0.74
C GLY A 203 -5.95 20.45 -0.72
N THR A 204 -4.87 20.42 -1.50
CA THR A 204 -4.85 19.82 -2.82
C THR A 204 -3.98 18.55 -2.83
N SER A 205 -4.25 17.67 -3.78
CA SER A 205 -3.36 16.54 -4.10
C SER A 205 -2.37 16.89 -5.21
N GLU A 206 -2.40 18.10 -5.74
CA GLU A 206 -1.52 18.51 -6.85
C GLU A 206 -0.10 18.73 -6.34
N ALA A 207 0.87 18.18 -7.05
CA ALA A 207 2.28 18.35 -6.73
C ALA A 207 3.12 18.50 -8.01
N CYS A 208 4.28 19.11 -7.82
CA CYS A 208 5.29 19.30 -8.86
C CYS A 208 6.59 18.67 -8.37
N LEU A 209 7.07 17.66 -9.09
CA LEU A 209 8.34 16.99 -8.80
C LEU A 209 9.38 17.35 -9.87
N ARG A 210 10.61 17.53 -9.43
CA ARG A 210 11.80 17.54 -10.30
C ARG A 210 12.41 16.15 -10.29
N LEU A 211 12.66 15.61 -11.48
CA LEU A 211 13.22 14.29 -11.72
C LEU A 211 14.62 14.45 -12.32
N SER A 212 15.64 14.20 -11.52
CA SER A 212 17.04 14.41 -11.93
C SER A 212 17.50 13.31 -12.89
N ASP A 213 18.20 13.68 -13.96
CA ASP A 213 18.73 12.76 -14.97
C ASP A 213 17.67 11.86 -15.64
N VAL A 214 16.41 12.30 -15.67
CA VAL A 214 15.32 11.60 -16.36
C VAL A 214 14.93 12.38 -17.60
N GLU A 215 14.90 11.72 -18.76
CA GLU A 215 14.34 12.31 -19.99
C GLU A 215 12.82 12.18 -19.99
N PRO A 216 12.04 13.22 -20.38
CA PRO A 216 10.57 13.17 -20.28
C PRO A 216 9.95 12.00 -21.07
N ARG A 217 10.54 11.67 -22.23
CA ARG A 217 10.04 10.60 -23.12
C ARG A 217 10.32 9.19 -22.59
N SER A 218 11.18 9.07 -21.58
CA SER A 218 11.51 7.78 -20.96
C SER A 218 10.42 7.29 -20.00
N LEU A 219 9.56 8.19 -19.51
CA LEU A 219 8.48 7.86 -18.60
C LEU A 219 7.23 7.42 -19.37
N PRO A 220 6.63 6.27 -19.02
CA PRO A 220 5.33 5.88 -19.56
C PRO A 220 4.24 6.91 -19.23
N ALA A 221 3.26 7.04 -20.12
CA ALA A 221 2.06 7.83 -19.83
C ALA A 221 1.37 7.30 -18.57
N ARG A 222 1.02 8.22 -17.65
CA ARG A 222 0.41 7.89 -16.35
C ARG A 222 1.27 6.98 -15.47
N ALA A 223 2.59 7.07 -15.61
CA ALA A 223 3.51 6.42 -14.71
C ALA A 223 3.21 6.81 -13.25
N VAL A 224 3.40 5.85 -12.36
CA VAL A 224 3.29 6.04 -10.92
C VAL A 224 4.67 5.97 -10.31
N LEU A 225 5.07 7.03 -9.61
CA LEU A 225 6.32 7.06 -8.88
C LEU A 225 6.07 6.66 -7.42
N LEU A 226 6.91 5.76 -6.92
CA LEU A 226 6.88 5.25 -5.54
C LEU A 226 8.23 5.44 -4.88
N SER A 227 8.26 5.43 -3.55
CA SER A 227 9.50 5.46 -2.78
C SER A 227 10.44 4.30 -3.15
N GLY A 228 11.68 4.63 -3.53
CA GLY A 228 12.74 3.64 -3.74
C GLY A 228 13.10 2.89 -2.46
N GLU A 229 12.92 3.49 -1.28
CA GLU A 229 13.13 2.81 -0.01
C GLU A 229 12.14 1.65 0.17
N CYS A 230 10.88 1.85 -0.16
CA CYS A 230 9.85 0.81 -0.07
C CYS A 230 10.19 -0.40 -0.96
N GLY A 231 10.76 -0.17 -2.14
CA GLY A 231 11.17 -1.23 -3.06
C GLY A 231 12.40 -2.03 -2.62
N ARG A 232 13.18 -1.51 -1.66
CA ARG A 232 14.36 -2.17 -1.09
C ARG A 232 14.08 -2.93 0.21
N ARG A 233 12.88 -2.79 0.78
CA ARG A 233 12.51 -3.45 2.04
C ARG A 233 12.52 -4.96 1.88
N VAL A 234 13.20 -5.64 2.78
CA VAL A 234 13.30 -7.09 2.82
C VAL A 234 13.56 -7.55 4.26
N HIS A 235 12.82 -8.57 4.70
CA HIS A 235 12.97 -9.25 5.98
C HIS A 235 14.19 -10.18 5.98
#